data_AF-A0A1H4MW95-F1
#
_entry.id   AF-A0A1H4MW95-F1
#
_cell.length_a   1.000
_cell.length_b   1.000
_cell.length_c   1.000
_cell.angle_alpha   90.00
_cell.angle_beta   90.00
_cell.angle_gamma   90.00
#
_symmetry.space_group_name_H-M   'P 1'
#
loop_
_entity.id
_entity.type
_entity.pdbx_description
1 polymer ?
#
loop_
_entity_poly.entity_id
_entity_poly.type
_entity_poly.pdbx_seq_one_letter_code
_entity_poly.pdbx_strand_id
1 'polypeptide(L)' 'MTDFEAQVLSELGALKSQMNSLLGVGQPGRLHLLEERVERHEHTVQRLKGVGGGLSVLLTLFHVALDFVRR' A
#
# COMPACT_ATOMS: atom_id res chain seq x y z
N MET A 1 -24.55 31.53 23.83
CA MET A 1 -23.95 30.23 23.53
C MET A 1 -23.88 29.47 24.85
N THR A 2 -24.41 28.25 24.89
CA THR A 2 -24.35 27.41 26.10
C THR A 2 -22.95 26.80 26.26
N ASP A 3 -22.60 26.36 27.47
CA ASP A 3 -21.31 25.70 27.73
C ASP A 3 -21.14 24.43 26.88
N PHE A 4 -22.24 23.70 26.69
CA PHE A 4 -22.29 22.53 25.81
C PHE A 4 -21.97 22.91 24.36
N GLU A 5 -22.62 23.95 23.81
CA GLU A 5 -22.35 24.42 22.44
C GLU A 5 -20.89 24.85 22.26
N ALA A 6 -20.33 25.55 23.24
CA ALA A 6 -18.93 25.97 23.20
C ALA A 6 -17.97 24.77 23.18
N GLN A 7 -18.24 23.74 23.99
CA GLN A 7 -17.43 22.53 24.03
C GLN A 7 -17.53 21.73 22.72
N VAL A 8 -18.73 21.52 22.18
CA VAL A 8 -18.93 20.81 20.91
C VAL A 8 -18.20 21.50 19.76
N LEU A 9 -18.26 22.84 19.70
CA LEU A 9 -17.55 23.60 18.67
C LEU A 9 -16.03 23.45 18.79
N SER A 10 -15.50 23.43 20.01
CA SER A 10 -14.08 23.20 20.26
C SER A 10 -13.65 21.81 19.76
N GLU A 11 -14.41 20.77 20.11
CA GLU A 11 -14.12 19.39 19.70
C GLU A 11 -14.21 19.20 18.18
N LEU A 12 -15.25 19.75 17.54
CA LEU A 12 -15.38 19.73 16.08
C LEU A 12 -14.24 20.50 15.38
N GLY A 13 -13.78 21.61 15.98
CA GLY A 13 -12.62 22.34 15.49
C GLY A 13 -11.35 21.49 15.51
N ALA A 14 -11.11 20.79 16.62
CA ALA A 14 -9.97 19.88 16.75
C ALA A 14 -10.07 18.71 15.75
N LEU A 15 -11.26 18.11 15.59
CA LEU A 15 -11.50 17.04 14.63
C LEU A 15 -11.25 17.50 13.20
N LYS A 16 -11.77 18.66 12.81
CA LYS A 16 -11.55 19.24 11.47
C LYS A 16 -10.07 19.46 11.18
N SER A 17 -9.33 19.97 12.17
CA SER A 17 -7.89 20.17 12.05
C SER A 17 -7.14 18.84 11.80
N GLN A 18 -7.49 17.80 12.56
CA GLN A 18 -6.91 16.47 12.39
C GLN A 18 -7.26 15.87 11.02
N MET A 19 -8.52 15.99 10.58
CA MET A 19 -8.93 15.52 9.26
C MET A 19 -8.21 16.25 8.13
N ASN A 20 -8.02 17.56 8.24
CA ASN A 20 -7.24 18.33 7.27
C ASN A 20 -5.79 17.85 7.20
N SER A 21 -5.18 17.44 8.30
CA SER A 21 -3.83 16.85 8.29
C SER A 21 -3.80 15.47 7.62
N LEU A 22 -4.83 14.65 7.82
CA LEU A 22 -4.91 13.31 7.27
C LEU A 22 -5.19 13.30 5.77
N LEU A 23 -6.21 14.05 5.34
CA LEU A 23 -6.65 14.11 3.95
C LEU A 23 -5.81 15.09 3.12
N GLY A 24 -5.34 16.17 3.75
CA GLY A 24 -4.72 17.28 3.06
C GLY A 24 -5.77 18.25 2.50
N VAL A 25 -5.39 19.52 2.33
CA VAL A 25 -6.26 20.55 1.74
C VAL A 25 -5.50 21.21 0.60
N GLY A 26 -5.77 20.76 -0.63
CA GLY A 26 -5.05 21.22 -1.82
C GLY A 26 -3.60 20.74 -1.94
N GLN A 27 -3.11 19.97 -0.97
CA GLN A 27 -1.81 19.30 -0.97
C GLN A 27 -1.96 17.90 -0.36
N PRO A 28 -1.07 16.94 -0.67
CA PRO A 28 -1.11 15.59 -0.11
C PRO A 28 -1.15 15.55 1.41
N GLY A 29 -2.20 14.92 1.96
CA GLY A 29 -2.26 14.57 3.38
C GLY A 29 -1.46 13.32 3.73
N ARG A 30 -1.42 12.99 5.02
CA ARG A 30 -0.72 11.80 5.52
C ARG A 30 -1.24 10.50 4.90
N LEU A 31 -2.54 10.42 4.58
CA LEU A 31 -3.15 9.25 3.94
C LEU A 31 -2.54 9.02 2.55
N HIS A 32 -2.44 10.08 1.75
CA HIS A 32 -1.88 10.01 0.39
C HIS A 32 -0.43 9.53 0.38
N LEU A 33 0.39 10.02 1.32
CA LEU A 33 1.78 9.55 1.47
C LEU A 33 1.87 8.06 1.84
N LEU A 34 0.84 7.55 2.52
CA LEU A 34 0.76 6.16 2.92
C LEU A 34 0.32 5.29 1.73
N GLU A 35 -0.68 5.74 0.97
CA GLU A 35 -1.11 5.11 -0.29
C GLU A 35 0.05 5.00 -1.28
N GLU A 36 0.80 6.09 -1.51
CA GLU A 36 1.96 6.09 -2.41
C GLU A 36 3.06 5.12 -1.93
N ARG A 37 3.23 4.96 -0.61
CA ARG A 37 4.16 3.98 -0.05
C ARG A 37 3.67 2.55 -0.27
N VAL A 38 2.37 2.29 -0.08
CA VAL A 38 1.78 0.97 -0.32
C VAL A 38 1.89 0.60 -1.80
N GLU A 39 1.58 1.52 -2.71
CA GLU A 39 1.67 1.32 -4.16
C GLU A 39 3.10 0.93 -4.58
N ARG A 40 4.12 1.63 -4.08
CA ARG A 40 5.53 1.25 -4.30
C ARG A 40 5.87 -0.16 -3.79
N HIS A 41 5.34 -0.54 -2.64
CA HIS A 41 5.55 -1.89 -2.08
C HIS A 41 4.84 -2.94 -2.92
N GLU A 42 3.62 -2.67 -3.36
CA GLU A 42 2.84 -3.59 -4.19
C GLU A 42 3.55 -3.87 -5.51
N HIS A 43 4.04 -2.83 -6.21
CA HIS A 43 4.83 -3.01 -7.42
C HIS A 43 6.11 -3.83 -7.18
N THR A 44 6.79 -3.60 -6.07
CA THR A 44 8.00 -4.36 -5.73
C THR A 44 7.68 -5.84 -5.51
N VAL A 45 6.65 -6.13 -4.71
CA VAL A 45 6.19 -7.49 -4.43
C VAL A 45 5.71 -8.18 -5.70
N GLN A 46 5.00 -7.47 -6.57
CA GLN A 46 4.52 -8.02 -7.85
C GLN A 46 5.69 -8.40 -8.77
N ARG A 47 6.72 -7.56 -8.87
CA ARG A 47 7.93 -7.88 -9.65
C ARG A 47 8.65 -9.10 -9.10
N LEU A 48 8.81 -9.19 -7.77
CA LEU A 48 9.43 -10.36 -7.12
C LEU A 48 8.63 -11.64 -7.38
N LYS A 49 7.31 -11.58 -7.30
CA LYS A 49 6.42 -12.71 -7.66
C LYS A 49 6.62 -13.14 -9.12
N GLY A 50 6.69 -12.18 -10.06
CA GLY A 50 6.95 -12.45 -11.47
C GLY A 50 8.29 -13.15 -11.70
N VAL A 51 9.36 -12.67 -11.05
CA VAL A 51 10.69 -13.30 -11.13
C VAL A 51 10.65 -14.71 -10.54
N GLY A 52 10.04 -14.90 -9.36
CA GLY A 52 9.91 -16.21 -8.73
C GLY A 52 9.14 -17.20 -9.61
N GLY A 53 8.06 -16.76 -10.24
CA GLY A 53 7.29 -17.56 -11.19
C GLY A 53 8.08 -17.93 -12.46
N GLY A 54 8.87 -17.00 -13.00
CA GLY A 54 9.75 -17.29 -14.14
C GLY A 54 10.82 -18.33 -13.78
N LEU A 55 11.47 -18.17 -12.62
CA LEU A 55 12.48 -19.12 -12.13
C LEU A 55 11.88 -20.51 -11.88
N SER A 56 10.68 -20.61 -11.32
CA SER A 56 10.04 -21.90 -11.11
C SER A 56 9.75 -22.62 -12.43
N VAL A 57 9.23 -21.91 -13.44
CA VAL A 57 9.02 -22.46 -14.79
C VAL A 57 10.32 -22.96 -15.40
N LEU A 58 11.40 -22.17 -15.33
CA LEU A 58 12.72 -22.57 -15.83
C LEU A 58 13.25 -23.82 -15.13
N LEU A 59 13.12 -23.89 -13.80
CA LEU A 59 13.53 -25.06 -13.01
C LEU A 59 12.71 -26.30 -13.36
N THR A 60 11.40 -26.16 -13.59
CA THR A 60 10.54 -27.27 -14.03
C THR A 60 10.97 -27.78 -15.40
N LEU A 61 11.20 -26.89 -16.37
CA LEU A 61 11.67 -27.28 -17.71
C LEU A 61 13.03 -27.97 -17.66
N PHE A 62 13.94 -27.48 -16.80
CA PHE A 62 15.24 -28.10 -16.58
C PHE A 62 15.11 -29.54 -16.05
N HIS A 63 14.23 -29.78 -15.07
CA HIS A 63 13.97 -31.13 -14.56
C HIS A 63 13.40 -32.05 -15.65
N VAL A 64 12.41 -31.56 -16.42
CA VAL A 64 11.82 -32.33 -17.52
C VAL A 64 12.87 -32.72 -18.56
N ALA A 65 13.77 -31.80 -18.92
CA ALA A 65 14.86 -32.09 -19.87
C ALA A 65 15.84 -33.14 -19.32
N LEU A 66 16.22 -33.05 -18.06
CA LEU A 66 17.09 -34.06 -17.42
C LEU A 66 16.43 -35.44 -17.38
N ASP A 67 15.14 -35.50 -17.07
CA ASP A 67 14.39 -36.76 -17.04
C ASP A 67 14.25 -37.36 -18.44
N PHE A 68 14.11 -36.53 -19.49
CA PHE A 68 14.10 -36.98 -20.88
C PHE A 68 15.46 -37.55 -21.31
N VAL A 69 16.57 -36.91 -20.94
CA VAL A 69 17.92 -37.37 -21.30
C VAL A 69 18.33 -38.63 -20.53
N ARG A 70 17.80 -38.84 -19.31
CA ARG A 70 18.08 -40.04 -18.50
C ARG A 70 17.27 -41.27 -18.91
N ARG A 71 16.26 -41.11 -19.76
CA ARG A 71 15.34 -42.17 -20.21
C ARG A 71 15.74 -42.72 -21.56
#